data_AF-A0A847Z8I9-F1
#
_entry.id   AF-A0A847Z8I9-F1
#
_cell.length_a   1.000
_cell.length_b   1.000
_cell.length_c   1.000
_cell.angle_alpha   90.00
_cell.angle_beta   90.00
_cell.angle_gamma   90.00
#
_symmetry.space_group_name_H-M   'P 1'
#
loop_
_entity.id
_entity.type
_entity.pdbx_description
1 polymer ?
#
loop_
_entity_poly.entity_id
_entity_poly.type
_entity_poly.pdbx_seq_one_letter_code
_entity_poly.pdbx_strand_id
1 'polypeptide(L)'
;MLLCKISLIGTTEDFSAAFNAQQQQLKDNYGHSDYEQTINNIQIGVEKITTELYFITYSWMSGNLTYNAITLNVENTDKKNLSLENYESSYAVDNLGNKYYPMYYNESPYPPDQPLGYKNVLFIKFWPFDSKASSVTLHLKYAGADYVFSNMPIR
;
A
#
# COMPACT_ATOMS: atom_id res chain seq x y z
N MET A 1 16.71 -9.98 34.80
CA MET A 1 15.83 -10.92 34.08
C MET A 1 14.62 -11.18 34.96
N LEU A 2 13.51 -10.47 34.72
CA LEU A 2 12.27 -10.63 35.49
C LEU A 2 11.33 -11.53 34.68
N LEU A 3 11.07 -12.73 35.18
CA LEU A 3 10.14 -13.68 34.58
C LEU A 3 8.77 -13.49 35.25
N CYS A 4 7.81 -12.93 34.52
CA CYS A 4 6.42 -12.90 34.96
C CYS A 4 5.75 -14.19 34.48
N LYS A 5 5.48 -15.12 35.40
CA LYS A 5 4.68 -16.32 35.13
C LYS A 5 3.21 -15.99 35.33
N ILE A 6 2.43 -16.02 34.26
CA ILE A 6 0.97 -16.06 34.34
C ILE A 6 0.58 -17.50 34.00
N SER A 7 0.11 -18.25 35.00
CA SER A 7 -0.47 -19.58 34.82
C SER A 7 -1.98 -19.47 34.79
N LEU A 8 -2.59 -19.75 33.64
CA LEU A 8 -4.02 -20.08 33.57
C LEU A 8 -4.20 -21.52 34.05
N ILE A 9 -5.05 -21.68 35.06
CA ILE A 9 -5.43 -22.97 35.62
C ILE A 9 -6.27 -23.70 34.58
N GLY A 10 -5.79 -24.81 34.04
CA GLY A 10 -6.68 -25.83 33.46
C GLY A 10 -6.33 -26.50 32.13
N THR A 11 -5.23 -26.16 31.43
CA THR A 11 -4.88 -26.84 30.17
C THR A 11 -3.38 -27.03 30.03
N THR A 12 -2.93 -28.28 30.04
CA THR A 12 -1.57 -28.69 29.69
C THR A 12 -1.41 -28.77 28.17
N GLU A 13 -1.41 -27.62 27.49
CA GLU A 13 -0.91 -27.55 26.11
C GLU A 13 -0.03 -26.31 25.96
N ASP A 14 1.20 -26.54 25.51
CA ASP A 14 2.27 -25.55 25.40
C ASP A 14 1.95 -24.49 24.34
N PHE A 15 1.39 -23.36 24.78
CA PHE A 15 1.13 -22.17 23.96
C PHE A 15 2.39 -21.31 23.70
N SER A 16 3.60 -21.87 23.79
CA SER A 16 4.85 -21.10 23.67
C SER A 16 5.50 -21.13 22.28
N ALA A 17 5.07 -22.05 21.40
CA ALA A 17 5.72 -22.22 20.09
C ALA A 17 5.22 -21.22 19.02
N ALA A 18 3.93 -20.87 19.02
CA ALA A 18 3.35 -19.99 17.99
C ALA A 18 3.70 -18.50 18.18
N PHE A 19 3.88 -18.04 19.42
CA PHE A 19 4.10 -16.63 19.73
C PHE A 19 5.51 -16.14 19.32
N ASN A 20 6.53 -17.01 19.41
CA ASN A 20 7.91 -16.65 19.09
C ASN A 20 8.16 -16.50 17.58
N ALA A 21 7.57 -17.37 16.75
CA ALA A 21 7.71 -17.31 15.29
C ALA A 21 7.07 -16.05 14.69
N GLN A 22 5.87 -15.69 15.18
CA GLN A 22 5.19 -14.45 14.77
C GLN A 22 5.96 -13.20 15.19
N GLN A 23 6.54 -13.16 16.40
CA GLN A 23 7.33 -12.02 16.85
C GLN A 23 8.66 -11.86 16.09
N GLN A 24 9.28 -12.95 15.64
CA GLN A 24 10.49 -12.88 14.80
C GLN A 24 10.18 -12.38 13.39
N GLN A 25 9.14 -12.90 12.74
CA GLN A 25 8.68 -12.38 11.45
C GLN A 25 8.29 -10.89 11.51
N LEU A 26 7.63 -10.46 12.59
CA LEU A 26 7.28 -9.05 12.80
C LEU A 26 8.49 -8.15 13.04
N LYS A 27 9.61 -8.68 13.55
CA LYS A 27 10.87 -7.93 13.71
C LYS A 27 11.64 -7.81 12.41
N ASP A 28 11.64 -8.86 11.60
CA ASP A 28 12.39 -8.90 10.34
C ASP A 28 11.73 -8.05 9.24
N ASN A 29 10.40 -7.89 9.26
CA ASN A 29 9.63 -7.14 8.26
C ASN A 29 9.14 -5.76 8.75
N TYR A 30 9.59 -5.27 9.90
CA TYR A 30 9.09 -4.02 10.46
C TYR A 30 9.43 -2.83 9.55
N GLY A 31 8.40 -2.16 9.00
CA GLY A 31 8.56 -1.00 8.12
C GLY A 31 8.53 -1.32 6.62
N HIS A 32 8.37 -2.59 6.24
CA HIS A 32 8.21 -3.02 4.85
C HIS A 32 6.76 -3.40 4.54
N SER A 33 6.35 -3.21 3.29
CA SER A 33 5.03 -3.64 2.80
C SER A 33 5.07 -5.09 2.34
N ASP A 34 3.99 -5.84 2.58
CA ASP A 34 3.77 -7.16 1.97
C ASP A 34 3.69 -7.07 0.42
N TYR A 35 3.44 -5.87 -0.10
CA TYR A 35 3.40 -5.55 -1.53
C TYR A 35 4.50 -4.56 -1.86
N GLU A 36 5.73 -5.07 -1.92
CA GLU A 36 6.92 -4.28 -2.22
C GLU A 36 7.68 -4.89 -3.39
N GLN A 37 8.21 -4.02 -4.25
CA GLN A 37 9.07 -4.40 -5.36
C GLN A 37 10.23 -3.42 -5.49
N THR A 38 11.42 -3.96 -5.71
CA THR A 38 12.61 -3.18 -6.02
C THR A 38 13.08 -3.54 -7.42
N ILE A 39 13.15 -2.55 -8.30
CA ILE A 39 13.70 -2.70 -9.64
C ILE A 39 14.79 -1.64 -9.82
N ASN A 40 15.98 -2.09 -10.22
CA ASN A 40 17.20 -1.29 -10.19
C ASN A 40 17.46 -0.76 -8.76
N ASN A 41 17.32 0.56 -8.58
CA ASN A 41 17.66 1.26 -7.34
C ASN A 41 16.42 1.96 -6.77
N ILE A 42 15.23 1.62 -7.27
CA ILE A 42 13.95 2.20 -6.87
C ILE A 42 13.13 1.09 -6.23
N GLN A 43 12.80 1.28 -4.97
CA GLN A 43 11.90 0.44 -4.19
C GLN A 43 10.55 1.13 -4.12
N ILE A 44 9.49 0.40 -4.44
CA ILE A 44 8.11 0.87 -4.33
C ILE A 44 7.34 -0.13 -3.48
N GLY A 45 6.75 0.36 -2.39
CA GLY A 45 5.93 -0.43 -1.48
C GLY A 45 4.53 0.16 -1.33
N VAL A 46 3.51 -0.69 -1.27
CA VAL A 46 2.13 -0.25 -1.03
C VAL A 46 1.96 0.03 0.45
N GLU A 47 1.71 1.29 0.81
CA GLU A 47 1.49 1.67 2.20
C GLU A 47 0.06 1.34 2.64
N LYS A 48 -0.93 1.75 1.84
CA LYS A 48 -2.35 1.57 2.15
C LYS A 48 -3.21 1.65 0.91
N ILE A 49 -4.35 0.96 0.98
CA ILE A 49 -5.47 1.12 0.06
C ILE A 49 -6.62 1.74 0.85
N THR A 50 -7.14 2.87 0.38
CA THR A 50 -8.21 3.60 1.03
C THR A 50 -9.46 3.58 0.15
N THR A 51 -10.60 3.25 0.74
CA THR A 51 -11.92 3.52 0.14
C THR A 51 -12.57 4.66 0.93
N GLU A 52 -12.73 5.82 0.32
CA GLU A 52 -13.41 6.96 0.97
C GLU A 52 -14.84 7.07 0.47
N LEU A 53 -15.81 7.18 1.37
CA LEU A 53 -17.22 7.44 1.08
C LEU A 53 -17.51 8.94 1.28
N TYR A 54 -17.81 9.70 0.22
CA TYR A 54 -18.39 11.03 0.40
C TYR A 54 -19.91 10.98 0.29
N PHE A 55 -20.59 11.47 1.33
CA PHE A 55 -21.99 11.86 1.25
C PHE A 55 -22.06 13.31 0.78
N ILE A 56 -22.17 13.55 -0.54
CA ILE A 56 -22.42 14.89 -1.06
C ILE A 56 -23.89 14.97 -1.46
N THR A 57 -24.69 15.63 -0.62
CA THR A 57 -26.16 15.73 -0.74
C THR A 57 -26.65 16.51 -1.96
N TYR A 58 -25.76 17.07 -2.80
CA TYR A 58 -26.13 17.99 -3.90
C TYR A 58 -25.29 17.86 -5.19
N SER A 59 -24.85 16.66 -5.61
CA SER A 59 -24.29 16.48 -6.96
C SER A 59 -25.23 15.69 -7.87
N TRP A 60 -25.96 16.40 -8.74
CA TRP A 60 -26.79 15.80 -9.79
C TRP A 60 -25.97 15.13 -10.92
N MET A 61 -24.65 15.36 -10.97
CA MET A 61 -23.78 14.80 -12.03
C MET A 61 -22.93 13.62 -11.58
N SER A 62 -22.68 13.42 -10.28
CA SER A 62 -21.73 12.40 -9.81
C SER A 62 -22.16 11.58 -8.60
N GLY A 63 -23.32 11.86 -8.01
CA GLY A 63 -23.82 11.12 -6.84
C GLY A 63 -22.88 11.19 -5.62
N ASN A 64 -22.94 10.15 -4.77
CA ASN A 64 -22.07 9.97 -3.60
C ASN A 64 -20.71 9.41 -4.03
N LEU A 65 -19.81 10.25 -4.54
CA LEU A 65 -18.50 9.80 -5.05
C LEU A 65 -17.65 9.13 -3.96
N THR A 66 -17.25 7.87 -4.19
CA THR A 66 -16.60 7.00 -3.20
C THR A 66 -15.22 6.49 -3.69
N TYR A 67 -14.28 7.36 -4.02
CA TYR A 67 -13.07 6.90 -4.73
C TYR A 67 -12.26 5.83 -3.97
N ASN A 68 -11.52 5.00 -4.71
CA ASN A 68 -10.45 4.18 -4.14
C ASN A 68 -9.12 4.88 -4.37
N ALA A 69 -8.21 4.79 -3.42
CA ALA A 69 -6.85 5.27 -3.60
C ALA A 69 -5.83 4.24 -3.14
N ILE A 70 -4.73 4.17 -3.86
CA ILE A 70 -3.57 3.37 -3.50
C ILE A 70 -2.45 4.35 -3.18
N THR A 71 -1.93 4.25 -1.96
CA THR A 71 -0.78 5.04 -1.48
C THR A 71 0.46 4.17 -1.55
N LEU A 72 1.49 4.65 -2.22
CA LEU A 72 2.75 3.97 -2.43
C LEU A 72 3.87 4.80 -1.81
N ASN A 73 4.81 4.13 -1.16
CA ASN A 73 6.08 4.69 -0.77
C ASN A 73 7.11 4.37 -1.85
N VAL A 74 7.74 5.40 -2.39
CA VAL A 74 8.82 5.30 -3.37
C VAL A 74 10.11 5.73 -2.71
N GLU A 75 11.13 4.87 -2.77
CA GLU A 75 12.44 5.13 -2.18
C GLU A 75 13.55 4.80 -3.18
N ASN A 76 14.50 5.72 -3.33
CA ASN A 76 15.76 5.43 -4.00
C ASN A 76 16.74 4.81 -3.00
N THR A 77 17.08 3.54 -3.18
CA THR A 77 17.92 2.78 -2.25
C THR A 77 19.37 3.29 -2.21
N ASP A 78 19.83 4.00 -3.24
CA ASP A 78 21.13 4.68 -3.25
C ASP A 78 21.11 6.04 -2.54
N LYS A 79 19.95 6.45 -2.00
CA LYS A 79 19.69 7.78 -1.43
C LYS A 79 19.96 8.94 -2.39
N LYS A 80 19.79 8.71 -3.69
CA LYS A 80 19.79 9.76 -4.71
C LYS A 80 18.41 10.40 -4.79
N ASN A 81 18.37 11.68 -5.14
CA ASN A 81 17.11 12.40 -5.27
C ASN A 81 16.19 11.74 -6.32
N LEU A 82 14.92 11.56 -5.96
CA LEU A 82 13.85 11.18 -6.86
C LEU A 82 13.37 12.41 -7.63
N SER A 83 13.05 12.22 -8.91
CA SER A 83 12.38 13.26 -9.72
C SER A 83 10.88 13.05 -9.66
N LEU A 84 10.12 14.14 -9.55
CA LEU A 84 8.65 14.12 -9.62
C LEU A 84 8.13 13.76 -11.03
N GLU A 85 9.01 13.71 -12.03
CA GLU A 85 8.68 13.33 -13.42
C GLU A 85 8.82 11.82 -13.69
N ASN A 86 9.18 11.03 -12.66
CA ASN A 86 9.41 9.60 -12.82
C ASN A 86 8.11 8.80 -12.97
N TYR A 87 6.97 9.33 -12.52
CA TYR A 87 5.68 8.69 -12.76
C TYR A 87 5.28 8.80 -14.23
N GLU A 88 5.04 7.65 -14.89
CA GLU A 88 4.61 7.62 -16.29
C GLU A 88 3.14 7.25 -16.44
N SER A 89 2.73 6.11 -15.90
CA SER A 89 1.35 5.64 -16.02
C SER A 89 1.01 4.58 -14.98
N SER A 90 -0.28 4.40 -14.72
CA SER A 90 -0.76 3.27 -13.93
C SER A 90 -2.16 2.85 -14.35
N TYR A 91 -2.53 1.63 -14.01
CA TYR A 91 -3.90 1.14 -14.04
C TYR A 91 -4.07 0.01 -13.04
N ALA A 92 -5.29 -0.21 -12.58
CA ALA A 92 -5.63 -1.28 -11.67
C ALA A 92 -6.56 -2.29 -12.37
N VAL A 93 -6.45 -3.57 -12.03
CA VAL A 93 -7.34 -4.64 -12.50
C VAL A 93 -7.88 -5.39 -11.30
N ASP A 94 -9.18 -5.45 -11.14
CA ASP A 94 -9.78 -6.21 -10.04
C ASP A 94 -9.77 -7.72 -10.32
N ASN A 95 -10.09 -8.53 -9.30
CA ASN A 95 -10.18 -9.99 -9.46
C ASN A 95 -11.35 -10.47 -10.33
N LEU A 96 -12.23 -9.56 -10.78
CA LEU A 96 -13.31 -9.84 -11.73
C LEU A 96 -12.89 -9.52 -13.18
N GLY A 97 -11.71 -8.95 -13.39
CA GLY A 97 -11.17 -8.56 -14.69
C GLY A 97 -11.53 -7.14 -15.13
N ASN A 98 -12.17 -6.34 -14.29
CA ASN A 98 -12.46 -4.94 -14.60
C ASN A 98 -11.18 -4.11 -14.53
N LYS A 99 -10.94 -3.28 -15.55
CA LYS A 99 -9.77 -2.41 -15.64
C LYS A 99 -10.13 -0.96 -15.29
N TYR A 100 -9.35 -0.37 -14.39
CA TYR A 100 -9.55 0.99 -13.89
C TYR A 100 -8.32 1.85 -14.20
N TYR A 101 -8.55 2.99 -14.86
CA TYR A 101 -7.52 4.00 -15.06
C TYR A 101 -7.60 5.07 -13.96
N PRO A 102 -6.46 5.67 -13.57
CA PRO A 102 -6.43 6.67 -12.52
C PRO A 102 -7.20 7.93 -12.94
N MET A 103 -8.00 8.46 -12.02
CA MET A 103 -8.65 9.76 -12.16
C MET A 103 -7.69 10.91 -11.84
N TYR A 104 -6.78 10.64 -10.91
CA TYR A 104 -5.85 11.61 -10.37
C TYR A 104 -4.64 10.88 -9.79
N TYR A 105 -3.48 11.51 -9.86
CA TYR A 105 -2.30 11.09 -9.12
C TYR A 105 -1.60 12.32 -8.53
N ASN A 106 -0.84 12.11 -7.47
CA ASN A 106 0.02 13.09 -6.86
C ASN A 106 1.26 12.40 -6.31
N GLU A 107 2.43 12.96 -6.56
CA GLU A 107 3.67 12.57 -5.91
C GLU A 107 4.15 13.71 -5.02
N SER A 108 4.42 13.39 -3.76
CA SER A 108 4.82 14.37 -2.75
C SER A 108 6.07 13.90 -2.01
N PRO A 109 7.02 14.78 -1.69
CA PRO A 109 8.20 14.41 -0.93
C PRO A 109 7.87 13.89 0.48
N TYR A 110 8.68 12.98 1.00
CA TYR A 110 8.51 12.40 2.33
C TYR A 110 9.76 12.57 3.21
N PRO A 111 9.60 12.91 4.51
CA PRO A 111 8.39 13.47 5.12
C PRO A 111 8.12 14.89 4.60
N PRO A 112 6.88 15.39 4.71
CA PRO A 112 6.49 16.69 4.13
C PRO A 112 7.22 17.88 4.78
N ASP A 113 7.51 17.81 6.08
CA ASP A 113 8.14 18.92 6.82
C ASP A 113 9.65 19.01 6.58
N GLN A 114 10.31 17.87 6.32
CA GLN A 114 11.75 17.79 6.06
C GLN A 114 12.02 16.77 4.94
N PRO A 115 11.75 17.14 3.68
CA PRO A 115 11.89 16.25 2.55
C PRO A 115 13.28 15.63 2.46
N LEU A 116 13.34 14.30 2.42
CA LEU A 116 14.61 13.56 2.30
C LEU A 116 15.19 13.64 0.88
N GLY A 117 14.37 13.99 -0.11
CA GLY A 117 14.75 14.06 -1.53
C GLY A 117 14.81 12.70 -2.22
N TYR A 118 15.24 11.64 -1.52
CA TYR A 118 15.30 10.27 -2.04
C TYR A 118 14.06 9.42 -1.73
N LYS A 119 13.06 9.99 -1.07
CA LYS A 119 11.83 9.29 -0.68
C LYS A 119 10.60 10.16 -0.94
N ASN A 120 9.63 9.59 -1.63
CA ASN A 120 8.36 10.22 -1.99
C ASN A 120 7.18 9.32 -1.64
N VAL A 121 6.02 9.93 -1.44
CA VAL A 121 4.73 9.25 -1.42
C VAL A 121 4.04 9.49 -2.75
N LEU A 122 3.70 8.41 -3.45
CA LEU A 122 2.91 8.42 -4.66
C LEU A 122 1.49 7.97 -4.33
N PHE A 123 0.52 8.84 -4.63
CA PHE A 123 -0.87 8.64 -4.31
C PHE A 123 -1.71 8.63 -5.58
N ILE A 124 -2.42 7.53 -5.83
CA ILE A 124 -3.16 7.30 -7.08
C ILE A 124 -4.64 7.06 -6.75
N LYS A 125 -5.54 7.89 -7.28
CA LYS A 125 -7.00 7.76 -7.14
C LYS A 125 -7.63 7.08 -8.34
N PHE A 126 -8.52 6.13 -8.10
CA PHE A 126 -9.33 5.41 -9.07
C PHE A 126 -10.81 5.65 -8.80
N TRP A 127 -11.63 5.49 -9.86
CA TRP A 127 -13.06 5.30 -9.69
C TRP A 127 -13.33 4.12 -8.75
N PRO A 128 -14.50 4.08 -8.08
CA PRO A 128 -14.84 2.98 -7.19
C PRO A 128 -14.65 1.62 -7.87
N PHE A 129 -13.87 0.73 -7.27
CA PHE A 129 -13.77 -0.67 -7.68
C PHE A 129 -15.11 -1.36 -7.52
N ASP A 130 -15.32 -2.46 -8.25
CA ASP A 130 -16.59 -3.18 -8.21
C ASP A 130 -16.96 -3.58 -6.77
N SER A 131 -18.22 -3.38 -6.40
CA SER A 131 -18.81 -3.81 -5.13
C SER A 131 -18.63 -5.29 -4.81
N LYS A 132 -18.30 -6.14 -5.80
CA LYS A 132 -18.05 -7.58 -5.63
C LYS A 132 -16.56 -7.95 -5.68
N ALA A 133 -15.69 -7.02 -6.04
CA ALA A 133 -14.26 -7.27 -6.06
C ALA A 133 -13.71 -7.40 -4.62
N SER A 134 -12.83 -8.38 -4.42
CA SER A 134 -12.16 -8.63 -3.12
C SER A 134 -10.70 -8.19 -3.13
N SER A 135 -10.09 -8.13 -4.31
CA SER A 135 -8.70 -7.73 -4.47
C SER A 135 -8.45 -7.03 -5.79
N VAL A 136 -7.32 -6.34 -5.87
CA VAL A 136 -6.89 -5.61 -7.05
C VAL A 136 -5.40 -5.83 -7.33
N THR A 137 -5.05 -5.83 -8.60
CA THR A 137 -3.67 -5.80 -9.09
C THR A 137 -3.38 -4.42 -9.65
N LEU A 138 -2.35 -3.75 -9.13
CA LEU A 138 -1.88 -2.47 -9.66
C LEU A 138 -0.71 -2.69 -10.61
N HIS A 139 -0.84 -2.16 -11.82
CA HIS A 139 0.25 -2.01 -12.77
C HIS A 139 0.70 -0.56 -12.77
N LEU A 140 2.00 -0.33 -12.54
CA LEU A 140 2.60 0.98 -12.45
C LEU A 140 3.85 1.03 -13.31
N LYS A 141 3.94 2.02 -14.20
CA LYS A 141 5.16 2.36 -14.90
C LYS A 141 5.82 3.57 -14.24
N TYR A 142 7.02 3.37 -13.71
CA TYR A 142 7.75 4.38 -12.95
C TYR A 142 9.24 4.31 -13.27
N ALA A 143 9.84 5.45 -13.61
CA ALA A 143 11.25 5.60 -13.98
C ALA A 143 11.72 4.59 -15.04
N GLY A 144 10.89 4.34 -16.07
CA GLY A 144 11.18 3.41 -17.16
C GLY A 144 10.98 1.93 -16.84
N ALA A 145 10.56 1.57 -15.63
CA ALA A 145 10.33 0.20 -15.18
C ALA A 145 8.85 -0.09 -14.91
N ASP A 146 8.44 -1.34 -15.14
CA ASP A 146 7.09 -1.84 -14.88
C ASP A 146 7.03 -2.58 -13.53
N TYR A 147 6.21 -2.08 -12.63
CA TYR A 147 5.90 -2.65 -11.32
C TYR A 147 4.51 -3.27 -11.34
N VAL A 148 4.36 -4.42 -10.68
CA VAL A 148 3.09 -5.15 -10.61
C VAL A 148 2.84 -5.64 -9.19
N PHE A 149 1.89 -4.99 -8.49
CA PHE A 149 1.47 -5.36 -7.14
C PHE A 149 0.18 -6.17 -7.24
N SER A 150 0.27 -7.48 -7.10
CA SER A 150 -0.86 -8.39 -7.37
C SER A 150 -1.63 -8.76 -6.12
N ASN A 151 -2.94 -9.02 -6.29
CA ASN A 151 -3.82 -9.56 -5.25
C ASN A 151 -3.83 -8.75 -3.94
N MET A 152 -3.79 -7.42 -4.05
CA MET A 152 -3.92 -6.55 -2.89
C MET A 152 -5.36 -6.55 -2.40
N PRO A 153 -5.64 -6.87 -1.12
CA PRO A 153 -6.99 -6.86 -0.58
C PRO A 153 -7.53 -5.43 -0.55
N ILE A 154 -8.79 -5.27 -0.92
CA ILE A 154 -9.48 -3.98 -0.91
C ILE A 154 -10.63 -3.94 0.10
N ARG A 155 -10.85 -5.03 0.84
CA ARG A 155 -11.85 -5.21 1.91
C ARG A 155 -11.41 -6.25 2.92
#